data_AF-A0A357L8N4-F1
#
_entry.id   AF-A0A357L8N4-F1
#
_cell.length_a   1.000
_cell.length_b   1.000
_cell.length_c   1.000
_cell.angle_alpha   90.00
_cell.angle_beta   90.00
_cell.angle_gamma   90.00
#
_symmetry.space_group_name_H-M   'P 1'
#
loop_
_entity.id
_entity.type
_entity.pdbx_description
1 polymer ?
#
loop_
_entity_poly.entity_id
_entity_poly.type
_entity_poly.pdbx_seq_one_letter_code
_entity_poly.pdbx_strand_id
1 'polypeptide(L)' 'MRDGQDAGLARKLRRKANAPETAAWSALRTLRARGIAVRRQHPVGRHIVDFAIVRRRIVI' A
#
# COMPACT_ATOMS: atom_id res chain seq x y z
N MET A 1 -20.49 -11.40 -25.50
CA MET A 1 -20.67 -10.94 -24.10
C MET A 1 -19.41 -10.18 -23.71
N ARG A 2 -19.53 -8.86 -23.53
CA ARG A 2 -18.55 -7.87 -22.97
C ARG A 2 -17.05 -8.23 -22.89
N ASP A 3 -16.33 -8.05 -23.99
CA ASP A 3 -14.86 -7.87 -24.03
C ASP A 3 -14.49 -6.37 -24.11
N GLY A 4 -14.83 -5.61 -23.07
CA GLY A 4 -14.72 -4.14 -23.12
C GLY A 4 -14.63 -3.43 -21.79
N GLN A 5 -14.04 -4.04 -20.74
CA GLN A 5 -13.97 -3.40 -19.41
C GLN A 5 -12.56 -3.17 -18.85
N ASP A 6 -11.50 -3.70 -19.46
CA ASP A 6 -10.18 -3.71 -18.79
C ASP A 6 -9.20 -2.60 -19.18
N ALA A 7 -9.43 -1.89 -20.30
CA ALA A 7 -8.48 -0.87 -20.74
C ALA A 7 -8.65 0.50 -20.05
N GLY A 8 -9.85 0.82 -19.55
CA GLY A 8 -10.16 2.08 -18.86
C GLY A 8 -9.73 2.08 -17.38
N LEU A 9 -9.95 0.96 -16.68
CA LEU A 9 -9.61 0.79 -15.27
C LEU A 9 -8.08 0.74 -15.08
N ALA A 10 -7.38 -0.01 -15.93
CA ALA A 10 -5.92 -0.13 -15.90
C ALA A 10 -5.19 1.19 -16.19
N ARG A 11 -5.78 2.09 -17.00
CA ARG A 11 -5.19 3.41 -17.30
C ARG A 11 -5.40 4.42 -16.18
N LYS A 12 -6.49 4.29 -15.42
CA LYS A 12 -6.75 5.05 -14.17
C LYS A 12 -5.86 4.57 -13.01
N LEU A 13 -5.50 3.28 -13.00
CA LEU A 13 -4.57 2.68 -12.03
C LEU A 13 -3.10 3.05 -12.28
N ARG A 14 -2.69 3.29 -13.53
CA ARG A 14 -1.29 3.64 -13.87
C ARG A 14 -0.90 5.10 -13.65
N ARG A 15 -1.83 6.06 -13.71
CA ARG A 15 -1.55 7.48 -13.29
C ARG A 15 -1.43 7.65 -11.77
N LYS A 16 -1.63 6.56 -11.02
CA LYS A 16 -1.79 6.54 -9.57
C LYS A 16 -0.62 5.82 -8.91
N ALA A 17 0.62 5.98 -9.33
CA ALA A 17 1.79 5.49 -8.57
C ALA A 17 2.02 6.26 -7.24
N ASN A 18 0.98 6.87 -6.65
CA ASN A 18 1.06 7.61 -5.39
C ASN A 18 -0.26 7.59 -4.61
N ALA A 19 -1.44 7.50 -5.25
CA ALA A 19 -2.71 7.57 -4.52
C ALA A 19 -3.33 6.24 -4.00
N PRO A 20 -3.03 5.01 -4.47
CA PRO A 20 -3.40 3.80 -3.74
C PRO A 20 -2.47 3.63 -2.53
N GLU A 21 -1.19 3.93 -2.66
CA GLU A 21 -0.23 3.92 -1.55
C GLU A 21 -0.58 4.99 -0.50
N THR A 22 -0.98 6.19 -0.92
CA THR A 22 -1.47 7.23 0.02
C THR A 22 -2.79 6.82 0.69
N ALA A 23 -3.70 6.17 -0.04
CA ALA A 23 -4.95 5.65 0.52
C ALA A 23 -4.69 4.51 1.51
N ALA A 24 -3.81 3.57 1.15
CA ALA A 24 -3.35 2.49 2.00
C ALA A 24 -2.65 3.04 3.26
N TRP A 25 -1.77 4.02 3.11
CA TRP A 25 -1.12 4.68 4.24
C TRP A 25 -2.12 5.36 5.16
N SER A 26 -3.12 6.06 4.60
CA SER A 26 -4.17 6.72 5.38
C SER A 26 -4.95 5.71 6.20
N ALA A 27 -5.33 4.57 5.62
CA ALA A 27 -6.01 3.48 6.32
C ALA A 27 -5.11 2.80 7.36
N LEU A 28 -3.88 2.42 6.99
CA LEU A 28 -2.93 1.72 7.85
C LEU A 28 -2.44 2.58 9.02
N ARG A 29 -2.31 3.90 8.84
CA ARG A 29 -1.95 4.82 9.93
C ARG A 29 -2.98 4.82 11.04
N THR A 30 -4.27 4.59 10.75
CA THR A 30 -5.31 4.50 11.80
C THR A 30 -5.05 3.38 12.79
N LEU A 31 -4.35 2.31 12.39
CA LEU A 31 -3.99 1.19 13.25
C LEU A 31 -3.02 1.60 14.37
N ARG A 32 -2.34 2.76 14.26
CA ARG A 32 -1.54 3.32 15.36
C ARG A 32 -2.37 3.63 16.58
N ALA A 33 -3.61 4.09 16.40
CA ALA A 33 -4.55 4.31 17.51
C ALA A 33 -4.94 2.99 18.22
N ARG A 34 -4.78 1.85 17.54
CA ARG A 34 -4.95 0.50 18.09
C ARG A 34 -3.65 -0.11 18.63
N GLY A 35 -2.58 0.68 18.77
CA GLY A 35 -1.27 0.22 19.25
C GLY A 35 -0.43 -0.54 18.22
N ILE A 36 -0.81 -0.49 16.93
CA ILE A 36 -0.08 -1.12 15.83
C ILE A 36 0.72 -0.06 15.07
N ALA A 37 2.03 -0.06 15.28
CA ALA A 37 2.94 0.86 14.62
C ALA A 37 3.27 0.39 13.20
N VAL A 38 2.52 0.88 12.20
CA VAL A 38 2.87 0.72 10.78
C VAL A 38 3.92 1.77 10.38
N ARG A 39 4.96 1.33 9.66
CA ARG A 39 6.00 2.18 9.04
C ARG A 39 5.82 2.11 7.52
N ARG A 40 5.98 3.24 6.86
CA ARG A 40 6.05 3.34 5.39
C ARG A 40 7.51 3.30 4.95
N GLN A 41 7.81 2.71 3.78
CA GLN A 41 9.14 2.65 3.16
C GLN A 41 10.20 2.09 4.12
N HIS A 42 9.99 0.88 4.61
CA HIS A 42 10.91 0.24 5.56
C HIS A 42 11.97 -0.58 4.82
N PRO A 43 13.27 -0.37 5.09
CA PRO A 43 14.30 -1.26 4.57
C PRO A 43 14.23 -2.62 5.27
N VAL A 44 14.15 -3.68 4.46
CA VAL A 44 14.17 -5.08 4.90
C VAL A 44 15.26 -5.79 4.09
N GLY A 45 16.45 -5.90 4.69
CA GLY A 45 17.63 -6.44 4.03
C GLY A 45 17.97 -5.63 2.77
N ARG A 46 17.91 -6.27 1.60
CA ARG A 46 18.24 -5.66 0.30
C ARG A 46 17.04 -4.98 -0.38
N HIS A 47 15.85 -5.03 0.22
CA HIS A 47 14.62 -4.51 -0.37
C HIS A 47 14.05 -3.37 0.47
N ILE A 48 13.35 -2.44 -0.17
CA ILE A 48 12.54 -1.43 0.51
C ILE A 48 11.09 -1.82 0.30
N VAL A 49 10.36 -2.00 1.41
CA VAL A 49 8.95 -2.37 1.37
C VAL A 49 8.08 -1.15 1.63
N ASP A 50 6.95 -1.04 0.94
CA ASP A 50 6.06 0.13 1.04
C ASP A 50 5.48 0.27 2.44
N PHE A 51 5.10 -0.84 3.09
CA PHE A 51 4.63 -0.84 4.48
C PHE A 51 5.16 -2.02 5.29
N ALA A 52 5.49 -1.77 6.56
CA ALA A 52 5.92 -2.80 7.50
C ALA A 52 5.43 -2.55 8.92
N ILE A 53 5.06 -3.64 9.61
CA ILE A 53 4.80 -3.67 11.05
C ILE A 53 5.96 -4.39 11.71
N VAL A 54 7.00 -3.63 12.07
CA VAL A 54 8.26 -4.16 12.60
C VAL A 54 8.05 -5.03 13.84
N ARG A 55 7.21 -4.57 14.77
CA ARG A 55 6.91 -5.28 16.03
C ARG A 55 6.25 -6.65 15.84
N ARG A 56 5.63 -6.88 14.68
CA ARG A 56 4.96 -8.14 14.33
C ARG A 56 5.64 -8.89 13.18
N ARG A 57 6.74 -8.35 12.62
CA ARG A 57 7.47 -8.90 11.46
C ARG A 57 6.57 -9.14 10.23
N ILE A 58 5.64 -8.21 9.99
CA ILE A 58 4.70 -8.27 8.85
C ILE A 58 5.09 -7.20 7.81
N VAL A 59 5.04 -7.58 6.54
CA VAL A 59 5.18 -6.71 5.36
C VAL A 59 3.85 -6.75 4.59
N ILE A 60 3.42 -5.60 4.05
CA ILE A 60 2.16 -5.44 3.30
C ILE A 60 2.48 -4.89 1.92
#